data_AF-N1VW78-F1
#
_entry.id   AF-N1VW78-F1
#
_cell.length_a   1.000
_cell.length_b   1.000
_cell.length_c   1.000
_cell.angle_alpha   90.00
_cell.angle_beta   90.00
_cell.angle_gamma   90.00
#
_symmetry.space_group_name_H-M   'P 1'
#
loop_
_entity.id
_entity.type
_entity.pdbx_description
1 polymer ?
#
loop_
_entity_poly.entity_id
_entity_poly.type
_entity_poly.pdbx_seq_one_letter_code
_entity_poly.pdbx_strand_id
1 'polypeptide(L)' 'MDFHSVKFLDSSGIGAVIKASSALHNRGVEIFVTNLNKNLNSVFRLSGLNHILSILTLDEYLSKFPEFQKTLEA' A
#
# COMPACT_ATOMS: atom_id res chain seq x y z
N MET A 1 -0.45 2.49 3.85
CA MET A 1 -1.88 2.29 3.55
C MET A 1 -2.24 0.86 3.86
N ASP A 2 -3.15 0.65 4.80
CA ASP A 2 -3.61 -0.68 5.21
C ASP A 2 -4.82 -1.12 4.37
N PHE A 3 -4.72 -2.29 3.74
CA PHE A 3 -5.78 -2.88 2.91
C PHE A 3 -6.51 -4.04 3.62
N HIS A 4 -6.34 -4.23 4.93
CA HIS A 4 -6.94 -5.35 5.67
C HIS A 4 -8.46 -5.49 5.45
N SER A 5 -9.20 -4.38 5.43
CA SER A 5 -10.66 -4.39 5.21
C SER A 5 -11.07 -4.34 3.73
N VAL A 6 -10.10 -4.20 2.81
CA VAL A 6 -10.35 -4.08 1.38
C VAL A 6 -10.41 -5.47 0.75
N LYS A 7 -11.59 -5.84 0.25
CA LYS A 7 -11.80 -7.15 -0.40
C LYS A 7 -11.49 -7.13 -1.89
N PHE A 8 -11.83 -6.04 -2.57
CA PHE A 8 -11.71 -5.88 -4.01
C PHE A 8 -11.39 -4.42 -4.37
N LEU A 9 -10.73 -4.22 -5.50
CA LEU A 9 -10.42 -2.92 -6.07
C LEU A 9 -10.80 -2.95 -7.56
N ASP A 10 -11.64 -2.01 -7.98
CA ASP A 10 -12.05 -1.84 -9.36
C ASP A 10 -11.12 -0.87 -10.11
N SER A 11 -11.45 -0.56 -11.37
CA SER A 11 -10.66 0.39 -12.17
C SER A 11 -10.61 1.80 -11.55
N SER A 12 -11.70 2.23 -10.90
CA SER A 12 -11.76 3.55 -10.26
C SER A 12 -10.86 3.62 -9.02
N GLY A 13 -10.87 2.57 -8.19
CA GLY A 13 -9.99 2.42 -7.03
C GLY A 13 -8.51 2.35 -7.42
N ILE A 14 -8.17 1.60 -8.47
CA ILE A 14 -6.79 1.57 -9.03
C ILE A 14 -6.36 2.97 -9.44
N GLY A 15 -7.21 3.70 -10.17
CA GLY A 15 -6.91 5.07 -10.61
C GLY A 15 -6.72 6.04 -9.44
N ALA A 16 -7.49 5.89 -8.37
CA ALA A 16 -7.33 6.70 -7.16
C ALA A 16 -6.00 6.43 -6.46
N VAL A 17 -5.61 5.16 -6.32
CA VAL A 17 -4.33 4.74 -5.74
C VAL A 17 -3.15 5.29 -6.53
N ILE A 18 -3.19 5.23 -7.86
CA ILE A 18 -2.16 5.80 -8.74
C ILE A 18 -2.03 7.31 -8.54
N LYS A 19 -3.16 8.04 -8.53
CA LYS A 19 -3.16 9.49 -8.32
C LYS A 19 -2.57 9.88 -6.97
N ALA A 20 -2.96 9.18 -5.90
CA ALA A 20 -2.42 9.42 -4.56
C ALA A 20 -0.91 9.18 -4.52
N SER A 21 -0.45 8.07 -5.12
CA SER A 21 0.98 7.76 -5.20
C SER A 21 1.78 8.80 -5.96
N SER A 22 1.30 9.23 -7.13
CA SER A 22 1.97 10.24 -7.94
C SER A 22 2.06 11.59 -7.21
N ALA A 23 0.98 12.01 -6.54
CA ALA A 23 0.94 13.28 -5.81
C ALA A 23 1.93 13.32 -4.63
N LEU A 24 2.10 12.19 -3.93
CA LEU A 24 3.02 12.06 -2.79
C LEU A 24 4.46 11.83 -3.22
N HIS A 25 4.69 11.05 -4.28
CA HIS A 25 6.02 10.84 -4.85
C HIS A 25 6.67 12.16 -5.29
N ASN A 26 5.90 13.07 -5.91
CA ASN A 26 6.37 14.41 -6.28
C ASN A 26 6.78 15.29 -5.08
N ARG A 27 6.46 14.85 -3.86
CA ARG A 27 6.84 15.52 -2.59
C ARG A 27 7.93 14.75 -1.84
N GLY A 28 8.52 13.72 -2.46
CA GLY A 28 9.53 12.86 -1.83
C GLY A 28 8.97 11.91 -0.77
N VAL A 29 7.65 11.68 -0.77
CA VAL A 29 6.99 10.76 0.18
C VAL A 29 6.82 9.40 -0.48
N GLU A 30 7.39 8.37 0.14
CA GLU A 30 7.18 6.98 -0.25
C GLU A 30 5.91 6.42 0.41
N ILE A 31 5.13 5.65 -0.35
CA ILE A 31 3.93 5.00 0.15
C ILE A 31 4.17 3.51 0.27
N PHE A 32 3.91 2.99 1.48
CA PHE A 32 3.89 1.56 1.75
C PHE A 32 2.45 1.05 1.76
N VAL A 33 2.23 -0.14 1.21
CA VAL A 33 0.95 -0.83 1.21
C VAL A 33 1.08 -2.13 1.99
N THR A 34 0.17 -2.37 2.93
CA THR A 34 0.14 -3.56 3.79
C THR A 34 -1.17 -4.32 3.67
N ASN A 35 -1.16 -5.59 4.08
CA ASN A 35 -2.34 -6.45 4.19
C ASN A 35 -3.12 -6.66 2.86
N LEU A 36 -2.42 -6.73 1.73
CA LEU A 36 -3.05 -7.13 0.48
C LEU A 36 -3.48 -8.60 0.54
N ASN A 37 -4.75 -8.86 0.25
CA ASN A 37 -5.21 -10.23 0.05
C ASN A 37 -4.72 -10.81 -1.30
N LYS A 38 -4.92 -12.12 -1.55
CA LYS A 38 -4.43 -12.79 -2.77
C LYS A 38 -4.99 -12.19 -4.07
N ASN A 39 -6.25 -11.76 -4.07
CA ASN A 39 -6.88 -11.13 -5.22
C ASN A 39 -6.24 -9.76 -5.48
N LEU A 40 -6.14 -8.92 -4.45
CA LEU A 40 -5.53 -7.59 -4.57
C LEU A 40 -4.06 -7.65 -4.97
N ASN A 41 -3.27 -8.59 -4.44
CA ASN A 41 -1.89 -8.82 -4.89
C ASN A 41 -1.83 -9.13 -6.39
N SER A 42 -2.80 -9.89 -6.91
CA SER A 42 -2.87 -10.20 -8.34
C SER A 42 -3.25 -8.97 -9.17
N VAL A 43 -4.23 -8.19 -8.70
CA VAL A 43 -4.60 -6.91 -9.33
C VAL A 43 -3.41 -5.96 -9.38
N PHE A 44 -2.71 -5.77 -8.26
CA PHE A 44 -1.55 -4.88 -8.19
C PHE A 44 -0.42 -5.32 -9.13
N ARG A 45 -0.15 -6.64 -9.20
CA ARG A 45 0.84 -7.19 -10.14
C ARG A 45 0.45 -6.98 -11.60
N LEU A 46 -0.80 -7.27 -11.96
CA LEU A 46 -1.30 -7.15 -13.34
C LEU A 46 -1.40 -5.69 -13.80
N SER A 47 -1.70 -4.77 -12.88
CA SER A 47 -1.77 -3.33 -13.16
C SER A 47 -0.42 -2.61 -13.06
N GLY A 48 0.67 -3.32 -12.71
CA GLY A 48 2.00 -2.73 -12.55
C GLY A 48 2.13 -1.82 -11.31
N LEU A 49 1.16 -1.84 -10.39
CA LEU A 49 1.18 -1.02 -9.17
C LEU A 49 2.36 -1.34 -8.26
N ASN A 50 2.88 -2.58 -8.33
CA ASN A 50 4.07 -3.02 -7.59
C ASN A 50 5.34 -2.22 -7.93
N HIS A 51 5.37 -1.54 -9.08
CA HIS A 51 6.48 -0.67 -9.50
C HIS A 51 6.33 0.76 -8.99
N ILE A 52 5.13 1.13 -8.52
CA ILE A 52 4.78 2.48 -8.07
C ILE A 52 4.70 2.53 -6.54
N LEU A 53 4.30 1.42 -5.92
CA LEU A 53 4.06 1.29 -4.49
C LEU A 53 4.91 0.17 -3.90
N SER A 54 5.48 0.43 -2.74
CA SER A 54 6.22 -0.55 -1.96
C SER A 54 5.25 -1.41 -1.16
N ILE A 55 5.14 -2.69 -1.48
CA ILE A 55 4.27 -3.63 -0.76
C ILE A 55 5.10 -4.29 0.34
N LEU A 56 4.62 -4.21 1.58
CA LEU A 56 5.21 -4.85 2.76
C LEU A 56 4.14 -5.59 3.54
N THR A 57 4.51 -6.68 4.20
CA THR A 57 3.73 -7.20 5.33
C THR A 57 3.76 -6.21 6.50
N LEU A 58 2.83 -6.35 7.44
CA LEU A 58 2.83 -5.51 8.64
C LEU A 58 4.13 -5.69 9.44
N ASP A 59 4.61 -6.93 9.56
CA ASP A 59 5.85 -7.25 10.27
C ASP A 59 7.08 -6.63 9.60
N GLU A 60 7.18 -6.68 8.26
CA GLU A 60 8.25 -6.03 7.51
C GLU A 60 8.20 -4.51 7.66
N TYR A 61 7.00 -3.92 7.64
CA TYR A 61 6.83 -2.49 7.85
C TYR A 61 7.29 -2.07 9.25
N LEU A 62 6.89 -2.79 10.29
CA LEU A 62 7.28 -2.53 11.67
C LEU A 62 8.77 -2.76 11.92
N SER A 63 9.37 -3.78 11.30
CA SER A 63 10.80 -4.03 11.35
C SER A 63 11.60 -2.87 10.72
N LYS A 64 11.09 -2.29 9.62
CA LYS A 64 11.71 -1.16 8.93
C LYS A 64 11.48 0.17 9.66
N PHE A 65 10.35 0.34 10.33
CA PHE A 65 9.94 1.58 11.00
C PHE A 65 9.39 1.32 12.42
N PRO A 66 10.25 0.91 13.37
CA PRO A 66 9.83 0.52 14.71
C PRO A 66 9.18 1.67 15.51
N GLU A 67 9.43 2.92 15.16
CA GLU A 67 8.82 4.10 15.78
C GLU A 67 7.29 4.14 15.64
N PHE A 68 6.72 3.48 14.62
CA PHE A 68 5.27 3.43 14.41
C PHE A 68 4.57 2.29 15.15
N GLN A 69 5.31 1.40 15.83
CA GLN A 69 4.70 0.29 16.56
C GLN A 69 3.69 0.78 17.62
N LYS A 70 4.05 1.83 18.36
CA LYS A 70 3.17 2.41 19.40
C LYS A 70 1.89 3.04 18.85
N THR A 71 1.90 3.47 17.60
CA THR A 71 0.74 4.09 16.94
C THR A 71 -0.31 3.07 16.52
N LEU A 72 0.08 1.79 16.39
CA LEU A 72 -0.81 0.69 16.01
C LEU A 72 -1.42 -0.03 17.22
N GLU A 73 -0.85 0.16 18.41
CA GLU A 73 -1.34 -0.39 19.69
C GLU A 73 -2.33 0.55 20.43
N ALA A 74 -2.54 1.77 19.91
CA ALA A 74 -3.39 2.82 20.49
C ALA A 74 -4.75 2.92 19.78
#